data_AF-A0A6V7IFE3-F1
#
_entry.id   AF-A0A6V7IFE3-F1
#
_cell.length_a   1.000
_cell.length_b   1.000
_cell.length_c   1.000
_cell.angle_alpha   90.00
_cell.angle_beta   90.00
_cell.angle_gamma   90.00
#
_symmetry.space_group_name_H-M   'P 1'
#
loop_
_entity.id
_entity.type
_entity.pdbx_description
1 polymer ?
#
loop_
_entity_poly.entity_id
_entity_poly.type
_entity_poly.pdbx_seq_one_letter_code
_entity_poly.pdbx_strand_id
1 'polypeptide(L)'
;IDNVDLVMGKMMDQGPVLVISFQSQQIMCVRDSKNQIIEGDPEKVMRVNYVWVLCRDPSELNPKSAWRLLELSASSSEQFV
;
A
#
# COMPACT_ATOMS: atom_id res chain seq x y z
N ILE A 1 -9.19 -5.91 3.16
CA ILE A 1 -7.78 -6.01 2.72
C ILE A 1 -7.46 -7.48 2.83
N ASP A 2 -7.19 -8.09 1.69
CA ASP A 2 -7.29 -9.53 1.48
C ASP A 2 -6.08 -9.98 0.64
N ASN A 3 -5.81 -11.28 0.61
CA ASN A 3 -4.78 -11.90 -0.25
C ASN A 3 -3.37 -11.29 -0.09
N VAL A 4 -2.89 -11.19 1.15
CA VAL A 4 -1.54 -10.69 1.42
C VAL A 4 -0.51 -11.79 1.14
N ASP A 5 0.35 -11.58 0.16
CA ASP A 5 1.38 -12.51 -0.28
C ASP A 5 2.78 -11.90 -0.22
N LEU A 6 3.78 -12.72 0.08
CA LEU A 6 5.20 -12.35 -0.06
C LEU A 6 5.68 -12.72 -1.47
N VAL A 7 5.95 -11.71 -2.29
CA VAL A 7 6.34 -11.88 -3.69
C VAL A 7 7.84 -12.15 -3.81
N MET A 8 8.66 -11.42 -3.04
CA MET A 8 10.12 -11.51 -3.13
C MET A 8 10.79 -11.10 -1.82
N GLY A 9 11.93 -11.72 -1.51
CA GLY A 9 12.88 -11.25 -0.52
C GLY A 9 14.28 -11.11 -1.13
N LYS A 10 14.97 -10.00 -0.88
CA LYS A 10 16.32 -9.75 -1.40
C LYS A 10 17.17 -8.98 -0.38
N MET A 11 18.46 -9.29 -0.30
CA MET A 11 19.43 -8.47 0.43
C MET A 11 19.92 -7.31 -0.43
N MET A 12 19.91 -6.09 0.11
CA MET A 12 20.49 -4.89 -0.48
C MET A 12 21.47 -4.24 0.52
N ASP A 13 22.25 -3.26 0.05
CA ASP A 13 23.24 -2.56 0.88
C ASP A 13 22.61 -1.88 2.10
N GLN A 14 21.38 -1.35 1.96
CA GLN A 14 20.62 -0.75 3.07
C GLN A 14 19.97 -1.75 4.04
N GLY A 15 19.96 -3.06 3.72
CA GLY A 15 19.32 -4.09 4.53
C GLY A 15 18.45 -5.07 3.72
N PRO A 16 17.78 -6.03 4.40
CA PRO A 16 16.86 -6.95 3.74
C PRO A 16 15.61 -6.20 3.28
N VAL A 17 15.21 -6.47 2.04
CA VAL A 17 14.03 -5.93 1.38
C VAL A 17 13.03 -7.05 1.14
N LEU A 18 11.77 -6.79 1.46
CA LEU A 18 10.63 -7.65 1.16
C LEU A 18 9.68 -6.93 0.22
N VAL A 19 9.21 -7.63 -0.80
CA VAL A 19 8.14 -7.18 -1.69
C VAL A 19 6.89 -7.96 -1.33
N ILE A 20 5.85 -7.26 -0.89
CA ILE A 20 4.54 -7.86 -0.59
C ILE A 20 3.51 -7.38 -1.60
N SER A 21 2.54 -8.23 -1.93
CA SER A 21 1.35 -7.84 -2.69
C SER A 21 0.11 -8.10 -1.88
N PHE A 22 -0.90 -7.26 -2.04
CA PHE A 22 -2.20 -7.48 -1.42
C PHE A 22 -3.30 -6.78 -2.22
N GLN A 23 -4.54 -7.16 -1.94
CA GLN A 23 -5.72 -6.54 -2.53
C GLN A 23 -6.51 -5.76 -1.47
N SER A 24 -7.04 -4.61 -1.85
CA SER A 24 -8.00 -3.86 -1.04
C SER A 24 -9.24 -3.46 -1.85
N GLN A 25 -10.32 -3.22 -1.13
CA GLN A 25 -11.46 -2.46 -1.62
C GLN A 25 -11.45 -1.13 -0.87
N GLN A 26 -11.51 -0.02 -1.60
CA GLN A 26 -11.48 1.31 -1.00
C GLN A 26 -12.28 2.32 -1.82
N ILE A 27 -12.76 3.35 -1.14
CA ILE A 27 -13.42 4.51 -1.75
C ILE A 27 -12.39 5.65 -1.78
N MET A 28 -12.13 6.19 -2.97
CA MET A 28 -11.22 7.32 -3.16
C MET A 28 -12.07 8.58 -3.31
N CYS A 29 -12.00 9.49 -2.33
CA CYS A 29 -12.71 10.75 -2.35
C CYS A 29 -11.90 11.80 -1.57
N VAL A 30 -11.38 12.80 -2.27
CA VAL A 30 -10.71 13.95 -1.66
C VAL A 30 -11.69 15.11 -1.59
N ARG A 31 -11.77 15.76 -0.43
CA ARG A 31 -12.65 16.92 -0.20
C ARG A 31 -11.85 18.14 0.22
N ASP A 32 -12.30 19.31 -0.21
CA ASP A 32 -11.75 20.59 0.25
C ASP A 32 -12.22 20.95 1.67
N SER A 33 -11.76 22.10 2.19
CA SER A 33 -12.17 22.61 3.51
C SER A 33 -13.66 22.98 3.61
N LYS A 34 -14.36 23.12 2.48
CA LYS A 34 -15.80 23.36 2.38
C LYS A 34 -16.59 22.06 2.15
N ASN A 35 -15.92 20.91 2.27
CA ASN A 35 -16.47 19.57 2.09
C ASN A 35 -16.96 19.28 0.66
N GLN A 36 -16.51 20.04 -0.33
CA GLN A 36 -16.76 19.77 -1.75
C GLN A 36 -15.79 18.71 -2.26
N ILE A 37 -16.28 17.79 -3.09
CA ILE A 37 -15.46 16.74 -3.70
C ILE A 37 -14.58 17.38 -4.78
N ILE A 38 -13.26 17.25 -4.63
CA ILE A 38 -12.28 17.75 -5.60
C ILE A 38 -11.66 16.63 -6.43
N GLU A 39 -11.69 15.39 -5.94
CA GLU A 39 -11.17 14.22 -6.64
C GLU A 39 -11.89 12.94 -6.19
N GLY A 40 -12.18 12.05 -7.13
CA GLY A 40 -12.80 10.75 -6.86
C GLY A 40 -14.32 10.79 -6.68
N ASP A 41 -14.86 9.73 -6.07
CA ASP A 41 -16.31 9.52 -5.91
C ASP A 41 -16.58 8.79 -4.58
N PRO A 42 -17.38 9.36 -3.67
CA PRO A 42 -17.66 8.79 -2.36
C PRO A 42 -18.57 7.55 -2.38
N GLU A 43 -19.26 7.26 -3.48
CA GLU A 43 -20.15 6.09 -3.59
C GLU A 43 -19.49 4.93 -4.36
N LYS A 44 -18.31 5.17 -4.92
CA LYS A 44 -17.64 4.24 -5.82
C LYS A 44 -16.60 3.40 -5.11
N VAL A 45 -16.83 2.08 -5.11
CA VAL A 45 -15.88 1.11 -4.56
C VAL A 45 -14.86 0.71 -5.62
N MET A 46 -13.59 1.00 -5.35
CA MET A 46 -12.45 0.62 -6.18
C MET A 46 -11.80 -0.64 -5.61
N ARG A 47 -11.52 -1.60 -6.48
CA ARG A 47 -10.63 -2.72 -6.15
C ARG A 47 -9.21 -2.32 -6.53
N VAL A 48 -8.31 -2.37 -5.56
CA VAL A 48 -6.92 -1.92 -5.72
C VAL A 48 -5.97 -3.05 -5.39
N ASN A 49 -5.10 -3.36 -6.33
CA ASN A 49 -4.00 -4.29 -6.15
C ASN A 49 -2.74 -3.49 -5.82
N TYR A 50 -2.19 -3.72 -4.64
CA TYR A 50 -0.99 -3.07 -4.14
C TYR A 50 0.22 -3.99 -4.25
N VAL A 51 1.37 -3.38 -4.55
CA VAL A 51 2.69 -3.97 -4.38
C VAL A 51 3.52 -3.02 -3.54
N TRP A 52 3.97 -3.44 -2.36
CA TRP A 52 4.75 -2.64 -1.43
C TRP A 52 6.15 -3.21 -1.30
N VAL A 53 7.15 -2.33 -1.30
CA VAL A 53 8.55 -2.64 -1.07
C VAL A 53 8.93 -2.16 0.33
N LEU A 54 9.18 -3.10 1.23
CA LEU A 54 9.54 -2.86 2.62
C LEU A 54 11.03 -3.13 2.83
N CYS A 55 11.74 -2.23 3.50
CA CYS A 55 13.12 -2.44 3.91
C CYS A 55 13.22 -2.44 5.43
N ARG A 56 14.00 -3.37 5.96
CA ARG A 56 14.29 -3.42 7.40
C ARG A 56 15.47 -2.50 7.72
N ASP A 57 15.27 -1.59 8.66
CA ASP A 57 16.34 -0.81 9.28
C ASP A 57 17.12 -1.69 10.27
N PRO A 58 18.43 -1.89 10.08
CA PRO A 58 19.26 -2.66 11.01
C PRO A 58 19.53 -1.92 12.33
N SER A 59 19.41 -0.59 12.36
CA SER A 59 19.67 0.23 13.54
C SER A 59 18.51 0.24 14.56
N GLU A 60 17.30 -0.11 14.10
CA GLU A 60 16.12 -0.18 14.96
C GLU A 60 16.15 -1.46 15.82
N LEU A 61 16.22 -1.26 17.14
CA LEU A 61 16.28 -2.34 18.13
C LEU A 61 14.96 -3.10 18.21
N ASN A 62 13.83 -2.41 18.04
CA ASN A 62 12.52 -3.05 18.08
C ASN A 62 12.18 -3.70 16.72
N PRO A 63 12.15 -5.03 16.62
CA PRO A 63 11.90 -5.70 15.34
C PRO A 63 10.52 -5.39 14.73
N LYS A 64 9.53 -4.99 15.54
CA LYS A 64 8.20 -4.61 15.06
C LYS A 64 8.16 -3.25 14.37
N SER A 65 9.10 -2.35 14.71
CA SER A 65 9.19 -1.01 14.15
C SER A 65 10.28 -0.87 13.10
N ALA A 66 11.08 -1.93 12.88
CA ALA A 66 12.23 -1.90 11.99
C ALA A 66 11.87 -1.82 10.50
N TRP A 67 10.61 -2.08 10.11
CA TRP A 67 10.21 -2.10 8.70
C TRP A 67 9.72 -0.73 8.23
N ARG A 68 10.28 -0.26 7.11
CA ARG A 68 9.86 0.99 6.45
C ARG A 68 9.42 0.73 5.02
N LEU A 69 8.39 1.44 4.58
CA LEU A 69 7.95 1.45 3.18
C LEU A 69 8.92 2.30 2.36
N LEU A 70 9.59 1.68 1.38
CA LEU A 70 10.46 2.38 0.44
C LEU A 70 9.69 2.85 -0.79
N GLU A 71 8.86 1.95 -1.34
CA GLU A 71 8.13 2.19 -2.58
C GLU A 71 6.79 1.46 -2.52
N LEU A 72 5.80 2.02 -3.21
CA LEU A 72 4.52 1.39 -3.43
C LEU A 72 4.09 1.59 -4.89
N SER A 73 3.48 0.56 -5.45
CA SER A 73 2.75 0.61 -6.71
C SER A 73 1.32 0.16 -6.47
N ALA A 74 0.38 0.78 -7.17
CA ALA A 74 -1.04 0.48 -7.06
C ALA A 74 -1.68 0.46 -8.44
N SER A 75 -2.46 -0.58 -8.71
CA SER A 75 -3.34 -0.67 -9.87
C SER A 75 -4.77 -0.76 -9.39
N SER A 76 -5.63 0.15 -9.85
CA SER A 76 -7.04 0.20 -9.47
C SER A 76 -7.95 -0.16 -10.64
N SER A 77 -9.03 -0.85 -10.31
CA SER A 77 -10.11 -1.19 -11.24
C SER A 77 -11.44 -0.97 -10.53
N GLU A 78 -12.42 -0.46 -11.26
CA GLU A 78 -13.77 -0.31 -10.74
C GLU A 78 -14.37 -1.68 -10.44
N GLN A 79 -14.99 -1.81 -9.28
CA GLN A 79 -15.71 -3.04 -8.96
C GLN A 79 -17.14 -2.91 -9.48
N PHE A 80 -17.43 -3.56 -10.61
CA PHE A 80 -18.80 -3.77 -11.07
C PHE A 80 -19.47 -4.79 -10.13
N VAL A 81 -20.49 -4.34 -9.39
CA VAL A 81 -21.40 -5.22 -8.65
C VAL A 81 -22.60 -5.52 -9.53
#